data_AF-A0A3B8PM65-F1
#
_entry.id   AF-A0A3B8PM65-F1
#
_cell.length_a   1.000
_cell.length_b   1.000
_cell.length_c   1.000
_cell.angle_alpha   90.00
_cell.angle_beta   90.00
_cell.angle_gamma   90.00
#
_symmetry.space_group_name_H-M   'P 1'
#
loop_
_entity.id
_entity.type
_entity.pdbx_description
1 polymer ?
#
loop_
_entity_poly.entity_id
_entity_poly.type
_entity_poly.pdbx_seq_one_letter_code
_entity_poly.pdbx_strand_id
1 'polypeptide(L)'
;MDATKRRFPWIDERTPMTITRGIMTFSPDGKPFCGRRPDFDGLFHCSGFCGHGIVQSPAIGVIMADLVLDGSTGYDIEAIQADRFFDHPELQDRSDIEAACYQMQAGYYGRIEDGDGGLVEEPAEDGPTA
;
A
#
# COMPACT_ATOMS: atom_id res chain seq x y z
N MET A 1 -2.58 10.49 22.79
CA MET A 1 -2.58 9.64 24.00
C MET A 1 -3.99 9.28 24.47
N ASP A 2 -5.00 10.12 24.26
CA ASP A 2 -6.35 9.91 24.80
C ASP A 2 -7.04 8.61 24.35
N ALA A 3 -6.91 8.24 23.06
CA ALA A 3 -7.46 6.98 22.55
C ALA A 3 -6.78 5.77 23.21
N THR A 4 -5.45 5.81 23.34
CA THR A 4 -4.65 4.76 24.00
C THR A 4 -5.04 4.62 25.47
N LYS A 5 -5.09 5.71 26.24
CA LYS A 5 -5.48 5.70 27.68
C LYS A 5 -6.88 5.13 27.90
N ARG A 6 -7.83 5.44 27.02
CA ARG A 6 -9.19 4.88 27.07
C ARG A 6 -9.20 3.35 26.93
N ARG A 7 -8.32 2.80 26.09
CA ARG A 7 -8.25 1.35 25.85
C ARG A 7 -7.33 0.60 26.82
N PHE A 8 -6.25 1.25 27.24
CA PHE A 8 -5.19 0.72 28.09
C PHE A 8 -4.83 1.75 29.17
N PRO A 9 -5.57 1.80 30.29
CA PRO A 9 -5.42 2.85 31.32
C PRO A 9 -4.05 2.91 31.99
N TRP A 10 -3.26 1.83 31.92
CA TRP A 10 -1.90 1.77 32.48
C TRP A 10 -0.82 2.34 31.55
N ILE A 11 -1.15 2.69 30.31
CA ILE A 11 -0.26 3.44 29.40
C ILE A 11 -0.57 4.92 29.56
N ASP A 12 0.30 5.65 30.27
CA ASP A 12 0.15 7.08 30.53
C ASP A 12 1.43 7.86 30.19
N GLU A 13 1.43 9.18 30.44
CA GLU A 13 2.56 10.07 30.10
C GLU A 13 3.86 9.73 30.83
N ARG A 14 3.80 8.95 31.90
CA ARG A 14 4.94 8.48 32.68
C ARG A 14 5.45 7.13 32.20
N THR A 15 4.72 6.44 31.32
CA THR A 15 5.18 5.18 30.74
C THR A 15 6.44 5.45 29.89
N PRO A 16 7.59 4.81 30.20
CA PRO A 16 8.79 4.98 29.39
C PRO A 16 8.53 4.50 27.96
N MET A 17 8.67 5.40 26.98
CA MET A 17 8.40 5.12 25.58
C MET A 17 9.40 5.83 24.67
N THR A 18 9.72 5.21 23.54
CA THR A 18 10.45 5.85 22.44
C THR A 18 9.48 6.07 21.29
N ILE A 19 9.53 7.26 20.69
CA ILE A 19 8.75 7.60 19.50
C ILE A 19 9.70 7.66 18.32
N THR A 20 9.40 6.88 17.29
CA THR A 20 10.14 6.88 16.03
C THR A 20 9.21 7.28 14.90
N ARG A 21 9.69 8.14 14.00
CA ARG A 21 9.00 8.47 12.74
C ARG A 21 9.75 7.78 11.61
N GLY A 22 9.04 6.91 10.89
CA GLY A 22 9.58 6.19 9.74
C GLY A 22 9.02 6.74 8.43
N ILE A 23 9.74 6.48 7.36
CA ILE A 23 9.23 6.63 5.99
C ILE A 23 8.70 5.27 5.56
N MET A 24 7.56 5.28 4.88
CA MET A 24 6.94 4.09 4.30
C MET A 24 6.45 4.41 2.90
N THR A 25 6.50 3.40 2.02
CA THR A 25 5.97 3.51 0.66
C THR A 25 4.49 3.19 0.65
N PHE A 26 3.73 3.84 -0.20
CA PHE A 26 2.35 3.49 -0.52
C PHE A 26 2.19 3.37 -2.04
N SER A 27 1.41 2.39 -2.49
CA SER A 27 0.90 2.28 -3.86
C SER A 27 -0.55 2.77 -3.90
N PRO A 28 -1.15 3.03 -5.07
CA PRO A 28 -2.56 3.41 -5.16
C PRO A 28 -3.54 2.40 -4.54
N ASP A 29 -3.19 1.11 -4.52
CA ASP A 29 -4.08 -0.01 -4.17
C ASP A 29 -3.65 -0.81 -2.92
N GLY A 30 -2.61 -0.36 -2.22
CA GLY A 30 -2.08 -1.01 -1.02
C GLY A 30 -1.25 -2.27 -1.25
N LYS A 31 -0.97 -2.64 -2.50
CA LYS A 31 -0.26 -3.87 -2.88
C LYS A 31 1.16 -3.59 -3.40
N PRO A 32 2.13 -4.47 -3.16
CA PRO A 32 3.49 -4.28 -3.66
C PRO A 32 3.56 -4.37 -5.20
N PHE A 33 4.64 -3.86 -5.76
CA PHE A 33 5.03 -4.02 -7.15
C PHE A 33 6.09 -5.11 -7.26
N CYS A 34 5.71 -6.27 -7.80
CA CYS A 34 6.55 -7.44 -7.94
C CYS A 34 6.50 -7.97 -9.37
N GLY A 35 7.65 -8.19 -9.99
CA GLY A 35 7.74 -8.82 -11.30
C GLY A 35 8.70 -8.14 -12.25
N ARG A 36 8.80 -8.70 -13.45
CA ARG A 36 9.68 -8.21 -14.51
C ARG A 36 9.13 -6.93 -15.11
N ARG A 37 10.03 -6.04 -15.50
CA ARG A 37 9.73 -4.82 -16.24
C ARG A 37 9.75 -5.14 -17.75
N PRO A 38 8.63 -5.06 -18.48
CA PRO A 38 8.53 -5.61 -19.84
C PRO A 38 9.37 -4.87 -20.90
N ASP A 39 9.65 -3.60 -20.66
CA ASP A 39 10.44 -2.68 -21.50
C ASP A 39 11.96 -2.80 -21.29
N PHE A 40 12.42 -3.46 -20.23
CA PHE A 40 13.84 -3.58 -19.90
C PHE A 40 14.22 -5.01 -19.53
N ASP A 41 15.01 -5.65 -20.39
CA ASP A 41 15.48 -7.01 -20.14
C ASP A 41 16.33 -7.09 -18.86
N GLY A 42 16.09 -8.13 -18.05
CA GLY A 42 16.76 -8.35 -16.77
C GLY A 42 16.37 -7.40 -15.62
N LEU A 43 15.46 -6.43 -15.82
CA LEU A 43 15.01 -5.54 -14.75
C LEU A 43 13.76 -6.09 -14.05
N PHE A 44 13.79 -6.13 -12.72
CA PHE A 44 12.70 -6.59 -11.87
C PHE A 44 12.37 -5.55 -10.79
N HIS A 45 11.09 -5.38 -10.50
CA HIS A 45 10.61 -4.62 -9.35
C HIS A 45 10.23 -5.56 -8.20
N CYS A 46 10.51 -5.10 -6.97
CA CYS A 46 10.10 -5.72 -5.72
C CYS A 46 10.06 -4.62 -4.65
N SER A 47 8.99 -3.81 -4.65
CA SER A 47 8.88 -2.59 -3.84
C SER A 47 7.42 -2.26 -3.49
N GLY A 48 7.18 -1.15 -2.78
CA GLY A 48 5.81 -0.65 -2.56
C GLY A 48 5.00 -1.42 -1.52
N PHE A 49 5.63 -2.02 -0.52
CA PHE A 49 4.99 -2.96 0.41
C PHE A 49 3.97 -2.37 1.40
N CYS A 50 3.69 -1.06 1.39
CA CYS A 50 2.60 -0.44 2.18
C CYS A 50 2.59 -0.82 3.68
N GLY A 51 3.77 -0.91 4.30
CA GLY A 51 3.93 -1.29 5.72
C GLY A 51 3.97 -2.79 6.01
N HIS A 52 3.76 -3.65 5.00
CA HIS A 52 3.69 -5.10 5.14
C HIS A 52 4.95 -5.86 4.69
N GLY A 53 6.03 -5.15 4.36
CA GLY A 53 7.21 -5.76 3.77
C GLY A 53 7.85 -6.85 4.62
N ILE A 54 7.89 -6.67 5.95
CA ILE A 54 8.44 -7.69 6.86
C ILE A 54 7.63 -9.00 6.77
N VAL A 55 6.31 -8.91 6.87
CA VAL A 55 5.45 -10.10 6.89
C VAL A 55 5.32 -10.75 5.51
N GLN A 56 5.39 -9.97 4.43
CA GLN A 56 5.27 -10.47 3.05
C GLN A 56 6.60 -10.98 2.46
N SER A 57 7.74 -10.51 2.98
CA SER A 57 9.06 -10.80 2.39
C SER A 57 9.39 -12.29 2.20
N PRO A 58 8.97 -13.24 3.07
CA PRO A 58 9.29 -14.65 2.85
C PRO A 58 8.65 -15.22 1.58
N ALA A 59 7.35 -14.94 1.37
CA ALA A 59 6.63 -15.42 0.20
C ALA A 59 7.06 -14.68 -1.07
N ILE A 60 7.20 -13.34 -0.99
CA ILE A 60 7.61 -12.52 -2.12
C ILE A 60 9.05 -12.84 -2.54
N GLY A 61 9.94 -13.19 -1.60
CA GLY A 61 11.29 -13.64 -1.93
C GLY A 61 11.31 -14.90 -2.78
N VAL A 62 10.46 -15.89 -2.47
CA VAL A 62 10.30 -17.12 -3.28
C VAL A 62 9.74 -16.79 -4.66
N ILE A 63 8.67 -16.00 -4.71
CA ILE A 63 8.05 -15.54 -5.96
C ILE A 63 9.07 -14.84 -6.86
N MET A 64 9.85 -13.90 -6.32
CA MET A 64 10.85 -13.19 -7.11
C MET A 64 12.00 -14.09 -7.54
N ALA A 65 12.40 -15.08 -6.73
CA ALA A 65 13.41 -16.05 -7.12
C ALA A 65 12.94 -16.91 -8.32
N ASP A 66 11.71 -17.44 -8.26
CA ASP A 66 11.10 -18.20 -9.36
C ASP A 66 11.02 -17.34 -10.64
N LEU A 67 10.55 -16.09 -10.53
CA LEU A 67 10.45 -15.18 -11.67
C LEU A 67 11.81 -14.83 -12.29
N VAL A 68 12.87 -14.72 -11.48
CA VAL A 68 14.22 -14.40 -11.95
C VAL A 68 14.91 -15.62 -12.58
N LEU A 69 14.75 -16.81 -11.99
CA LEU A 69 15.43 -18.03 -12.44
C LEU A 69 14.68 -18.74 -13.57
N ASP A 70 13.36 -18.86 -13.44
CA ASP A 70 12.52 -19.70 -14.27
C ASP A 70 11.53 -18.89 -15.13
N GLY A 71 11.41 -17.58 -14.90
CA GLY A 71 10.53 -16.68 -15.65
C GLY A 71 9.04 -16.82 -15.32
N SER A 72 8.67 -17.68 -14.38
CA SER A 72 7.30 -17.91 -13.92
C SER A 72 7.32 -18.42 -12.48
N THR A 73 6.20 -18.31 -11.77
CA THR A 73 6.02 -18.84 -10.41
C THR A 73 4.70 -19.59 -10.31
N GLY A 74 4.59 -20.52 -9.36
CA GLY A 74 3.34 -21.25 -9.09
C GLY A 74 2.30 -20.47 -8.28
N TYR A 75 2.65 -19.28 -7.78
CA TYR A 75 1.74 -18.41 -7.06
C TYR A 75 0.89 -17.57 -8.04
N ASP A 76 -0.35 -17.27 -7.64
CA ASP A 76 -1.12 -16.21 -8.29
C ASP A 76 -0.57 -14.85 -7.86
N ILE A 77 -0.08 -14.08 -8.84
CA ILE A 77 0.58 -12.80 -8.64
C ILE A 77 -0.09 -11.65 -9.39
N GLU A 78 -1.26 -11.86 -10.00
CA GLU A 78 -1.94 -10.87 -10.86
C GLU A 78 -2.07 -9.51 -10.14
N ALA A 79 -2.54 -9.53 -8.90
CA ALA A 79 -2.77 -8.33 -8.11
C ALA A 79 -1.48 -7.58 -7.69
N ILE A 80 -0.30 -8.19 -7.81
CA ILE A 80 0.98 -7.57 -7.40
C ILE A 80 1.90 -7.31 -8.58
N GLN A 81 1.47 -7.56 -9.82
CA GLN A 81 2.29 -7.33 -11.00
C GLN A 81 2.84 -5.90 -11.03
N ALA A 82 4.12 -5.79 -11.36
CA ALA A 82 4.85 -4.52 -11.35
C ALA A 82 4.33 -3.51 -12.38
N ASP A 83 3.70 -4.00 -13.45
CA ASP A 83 3.19 -3.23 -14.58
C ASP A 83 1.67 -3.05 -14.58
N ARG A 84 0.97 -3.46 -13.52
CA ARG A 84 -0.50 -3.43 -13.41
C ARG A 84 -1.15 -2.04 -13.60
N PHE A 85 -0.37 -0.96 -13.53
CA PHE A 85 -0.86 0.40 -13.76
C PHE A 85 -0.35 1.06 -15.05
N PHE A 86 0.43 0.37 -15.90
CA PHE A 86 0.99 1.02 -17.10
C PHE A 86 -0.08 1.55 -18.03
N ASP A 87 -1.15 0.79 -18.22
CA ASP A 87 -2.29 1.16 -19.06
C ASP A 87 -3.46 1.73 -18.25
N HIS A 88 -3.26 2.07 -16.96
CA HIS A 88 -4.33 2.59 -16.12
C HIS A 88 -4.55 4.10 -16.40
N PRO A 89 -5.66 4.50 -17.05
CA PRO A 89 -5.79 5.84 -17.62
C PRO A 89 -5.71 6.95 -16.57
N GLU A 90 -6.14 6.69 -15.33
CA GLU A 90 -6.18 7.67 -14.23
C GLU A 90 -4.91 7.68 -13.36
N LEU A 91 -3.94 6.79 -13.62
CA LEU A 91 -2.72 6.66 -12.81
C LEU A 91 -1.45 6.88 -13.65
N GLN A 92 -1.52 7.82 -14.60
CA GLN A 92 -0.40 8.17 -15.48
C GLN A 92 0.37 9.40 -14.97
N ASP A 93 -0.32 10.33 -14.31
CA ASP A 93 0.27 11.57 -13.82
C ASP A 93 0.66 11.48 -12.35
N ARG A 94 1.77 12.13 -11.99
CA ARG A 94 2.32 12.09 -10.62
C ARG A 94 1.32 12.62 -9.59
N SER A 95 0.54 13.64 -9.93
CA SER A 95 -0.47 14.21 -9.02
C SER A 95 -1.53 13.19 -8.66
N ASP A 96 -1.98 12.40 -9.64
CA ASP A 96 -3.10 11.48 -9.47
C ASP A 96 -2.64 10.23 -8.72
N ILE A 97 -1.43 9.75 -9.04
CA ILE A 97 -0.75 8.70 -8.26
C ILE A 97 -0.58 9.14 -6.81
N GLU A 98 -0.13 10.37 -6.58
CA GLU A 98 0.08 10.92 -5.24
C GLU A 98 -1.25 10.98 -4.46
N ALA A 99 -2.30 11.54 -5.07
CA ALA A 99 -3.64 11.61 -4.47
C ALA A 99 -4.18 10.21 -4.11
N ALA A 100 -4.08 9.24 -5.02
CA ALA A 100 -4.53 7.87 -4.79
C ALA A 100 -3.75 7.20 -3.65
N CYS A 101 -2.43 7.38 -3.58
CA CYS A 101 -1.61 6.86 -2.49
C CYS A 101 -1.99 7.47 -1.14
N TYR A 102 -2.26 8.78 -1.09
CA TYR A 102 -2.71 9.44 0.13
C TYR A 102 -4.08 8.95 0.58
N GLN A 103 -5.02 8.80 -0.35
CA GLN A 103 -6.36 8.27 -0.04
C GLN A 103 -6.28 6.84 0.50
N MET A 104 -5.50 5.97 -0.14
CA MET A 104 -5.30 4.62 0.37
C MET A 104 -4.66 4.62 1.76
N GLN A 105 -3.64 5.45 2.00
CA GLN A 105 -3.03 5.59 3.32
C GLN A 105 -4.04 6.06 4.38
N ALA A 106 -4.87 7.05 4.05
CA ALA A 106 -5.87 7.59 4.97
C ALA A 106 -6.94 6.55 5.33
N GLY A 107 -7.34 5.73 4.35
CA GLY A 107 -8.32 4.67 4.50
C GLY A 107 -7.79 3.36 5.08
N TYR A 108 -6.49 3.24 5.37
CA TYR A 108 -5.84 1.95 5.65
C TYR A 108 -6.41 1.16 6.84
N TYR A 109 -6.89 1.86 7.88
CA TYR A 109 -7.62 1.25 9.02
C TYR A 109 -9.12 1.60 9.02
N GLY A 110 -9.61 2.11 7.90
CA GLY A 110 -11.02 2.42 7.67
C GLY A 110 -11.87 1.15 7.65
N ARG A 111 -13.18 1.33 7.81
CA ARG A 111 -14.12 0.22 7.62
C ARG A 111 -14.23 -0.07 6.14
N ILE A 112 -14.00 -1.32 5.75
CA ILE A 112 -14.32 -1.81 4.42
C ILE A 112 -15.79 -2.20 4.46
N GLU A 113 -16.64 -1.49 3.71
CA GLU A 113 -18.03 -1.89 3.50
C GLU A 113 -18.06 -2.92 2.35
N ASP A 114 -18.96 -3.89 2.41
CA ASP A 114 -19.03 -4.99 1.44
C ASP A 114 -19.37 -4.45 0.02
N GLY A 115 -18.34 -4.20 -0.79
CA GLY A 115 -18.47 -3.75 -2.17
C GLY A 115 -17.28 -2.93 -2.64
N ASP A 116 -16.32 -3.62 -3.28
CA ASP A 116 -15.16 -3.14 -4.04
C ASP A 116 -14.25 -2.09 -3.35
N GLY A 117 -12.96 -2.42 -3.25
CA GLY A 117 -11.91 -1.52 -2.76
C GLY A 117 -11.57 -0.42 -3.77
N GLY A 118 -12.58 0.10 -4.47
CA GLY A 118 -12.48 1.24 -5.35
C GLY A 118 -12.17 2.50 -4.56
N LEU A 119 -11.42 3.40 -5.21
CA LEU A 119 -11.08 4.73 -4.70
C LEU A 119 -12.34 5.37 -4.10
N VAL A 120 -12.32 5.59 -2.80
CA VAL A 120 -13.41 6.28 -2.09
C VAL A 120 -13.48 7.69 -2.70
N GLU A 121 -14.56 7.99 -3.42
CA GLU A 121 -14.82 9.34 -3.92
C GLU A 121 -14.83 10.32 -2.73
N GLU A 122 -14.15 11.46 -2.89
CA GLU A 122 -14.12 12.49 -1.86
C GLU A 122 -15.54 12.93 -1.49
N PRO A 123 -15.86 13.11 -0.20
CA PRO A 123 -17.15 13.67 0.17
C PRO A 123 -17.25 15.10 -0.37
N ALA A 124 -18.33 15.38 -1.10
CA ALA A 124 -18.65 16.73 -1.55
C ALA A 124 -18.60 17.70 -0.37
N GLU A 125 -17.94 18.85 -0.56
CA GLU A 125 -17.91 19.93 0.42
C GLU A 125 -19.36 20.35 0.76
N ASP A 126 -19.81 20.05 1.98
CA ASP A 126 -21.00 20.68 2.53
C ASP A 126 -20.65 22.17 2.76
N GLY A 127 -21.17 23.01 1.86
CA GLY A 127 -21.10 24.46 1.97
C GLY A 127 -21.67 24.94 3.32
N PRO A 128 -21.25 26.14 3.78
CA PRO A 128 -21.54 26.59 5.13
C PRO A 128 -23.05 26.71 5.34
N THR A 129 -23.58 25.94 6.28
CA THR A 129 -24.93 26.15 6.77
C THR A 129 -24.95 27.42 7.60
N ALA A 130 -25.56 28.48 7.06
CA ALA A 130 -25.97 29.69 7.76
C ALA A 130 -27.43 30.01 7.42
#